data_AF-A0A964U4W5-F1
#
_entry.id   AF-A0A964U4W5-F1
#
_cell.length_a   1.000
_cell.length_b   1.000
_cell.length_c   1.000
_cell.angle_alpha   90.00
_cell.angle_beta   90.00
_cell.angle_gamma   90.00
#
_symmetry.space_group_name_H-M   'P 1'
#
loop_
_entity.id
_entity.type
_entity.pdbx_description
1 polymer ?
#
loop_
_entity_poly.entity_id
_entity_poly.type
_entity_poly.pdbx_seq_one_letter_code
_entity_poly.pdbx_strand_id
1 'polypeptide(L)' 'MTSSTHELLQAALRLSRLERAELANQLLATLDFDDDFTLSEEWVAEIKRRSEAIRAGTAQTTPMEAAFAKAYQRVRDAR' A
#
# COMPACT_ATOMS: atom_id res chain seq x y z
N MET A 1 4.18 9.85 -21.51
CA MET A 1 3.12 8.88 -21.86
C MET A 1 3.07 8.76 -23.37
N THR A 2 2.93 7.56 -23.91
CA THR A 2 2.72 7.37 -25.36
C THR A 2 1.25 7.63 -25.69
N SER A 3 0.93 7.84 -26.98
CA SER A 3 -0.47 7.97 -27.43
C SER A 3 -1.31 6.75 -27.04
N SER A 4 -0.73 5.55 -27.13
CA SER A 4 -1.38 4.31 -26.71
C SER A 4 -1.67 4.26 -25.21
N THR A 5 -0.75 4.73 -24.35
CA THR A 5 -1.02 4.81 -22.90
C THR A 5 -2.13 5.81 -22.58
N HIS A 6 -2.25 6.89 -23.37
CA HIS A 6 -3.33 7.86 -23.20
C HIS A 6 -4.69 7.28 -23.59
N GLU A 7 -4.78 6.54 -24.71
CA GLU A 7 -6.01 5.88 -25.15
C GLU A 7 -6.51 4.84 -24.13
N LEU A 8 -5.60 4.03 -23.57
CA LEU A 8 -5.92 3.08 -22.50
C LEU A 8 -6.46 3.77 -21.25
N LEU A 9 -5.86 4.90 -20.85
CA LEU A 9 -6.35 5.69 -19.73
C LEU A 9 -7.77 6.21 -19.98
N GLN A 10 -8.04 6.73 -21.18
CA GLN A 10 -9.38 7.22 -21.53
C GLN A 10 -10.42 6.11 -21.53
N ALA A 11 -10.06 4.90 -22.00
CA ALA A 11 -10.93 3.74 -21.93
C ALA A 11 -11.20 3.32 -20.47
N ALA A 12 -10.17 3.25 -19.64
CA ALA A 12 -10.30 2.91 -18.22
C ALA A 12 -11.17 3.91 -17.45
N LEU A 13 -11.07 5.20 -17.73
CA LEU A 13 -11.88 6.24 -17.08
C LEU A 13 -13.38 6.11 -17.37
N ARG A 14 -13.78 5.43 -18.46
CA ARG A 14 -15.19 5.18 -18.81
C ARG A 14 -15.81 3.98 -18.07
N LEU A 15 -15.00 3.13 -17.45
CA LEU A 15 -15.48 2.00 -16.65
C LEU A 15 -16.22 2.48 -15.40
N SER A 16 -17.01 1.60 -14.79
CA SER A 16 -17.62 1.89 -13.49
C SER A 16 -16.55 2.07 -12.40
N ARG A 17 -16.92 2.67 -11.26
CA ARG A 17 -15.98 2.88 -10.15
C ARG A 17 -15.34 1.58 -9.67
N LEU A 18 -16.11 0.49 -9.61
CA LEU A 18 -15.64 -0.81 -9.14
C LEU A 18 -14.63 -1.41 -10.12
N GLU A 19 -14.98 -1.47 -11.40
CA GLU A 19 -14.10 -1.99 -12.46
C GLU A 19 -12.80 -1.18 -12.56
N ARG A 20 -12.85 0.15 -12.40
CA ARG A 20 -11.63 0.98 -12.32
C ARG A 20 -10.75 0.61 -11.14
N ALA A 21 -11.34 0.36 -9.97
CA ALA A 21 -10.58 -0.02 -8.78
C ALA A 21 -9.93 -1.39 -8.96
N GLU A 22 -10.65 -2.36 -9.54
CA GLU A 22 -10.13 -3.68 -9.85
C GLU A 22 -8.99 -3.63 -10.88
N LEU A 23 -9.17 -2.88 -11.96
CA LEU A 23 -8.13 -2.69 -12.98
C LEU A 23 -6.89 -1.99 -12.40
N ALA A 24 -7.08 -0.95 -11.60
CA ALA A 24 -5.98 -0.27 -10.92
C ALA A 24 -5.22 -1.22 -9.98
N ASN A 25 -5.94 -2.05 -9.22
CA ASN A 25 -5.33 -3.03 -8.33
C ASN A 25 -4.49 -4.07 -9.09
N GLN A 26 -5.01 -4.59 -10.21
CA GLN A 26 -4.26 -5.53 -11.05
C GLN A 26 -3.00 -4.89 -11.66
N LEU A 27 -3.10 -3.65 -12.15
CA LEU A 27 -1.94 -2.93 -12.69
C LEU A 27 -0.90 -2.66 -11.61
N LEU A 28 -1.31 -2.22 -10.42
CA LEU A 28 -0.40 -2.02 -9.28
C LEU A 28 0.29 -3.31 -8.87
N ALA A 29 -0.44 -4.44 -8.81
CA ALA A 29 0.14 -5.74 -8.50
C ALA A 29 1.25 -6.13 -9.48
N THR A 30 1.21 -5.71 -10.75
CA THR A 30 2.31 -5.99 -11.70
C THR A 30 3.59 -5.22 -11.37
N LEU A 31 3.50 -4.09 -10.68
CA LEU A 31 4.67 -3.31 -10.25
C LEU A 31 5.35 -3.92 -9.03
N ASP A 32 4.63 -4.71 -8.23
CA ASP A 32 5.15 -5.36 -7.02
C ASP A 32 6.09 -6.55 -7.35
N PHE A 33 6.24 -6.92 -8.62
CA PHE A 33 7.07 -8.06 -9.05
C PHE A 33 8.45 -7.69 -9.59
N ASP A 34 8.77 -6.40 -9.76
CA ASP A 34 9.90 -5.99 -10.62
C ASP A 34 11.14 -5.45 -9.89
N ASP A 35 11.18 -5.52 -8.55
CA ASP A 35 12.43 -5.32 -7.83
C ASP A 35 12.69 -6.53 -6.93
N ASP A 36 13.79 -7.24 -7.17
CA ASP A 36 14.51 -8.03 -6.15
C ASP A 36 14.99 -7.03 -5.07
N PHE A 37 14.05 -6.44 -4.34
CA PHE A 37 14.32 -5.49 -3.28
C PHE A 37 14.89 -6.28 -2.11
N THR A 38 16.21 -6.40 -2.14
CA THR A 38 16.96 -7.02 -1.05
C THR A 38 16.93 -6.05 0.12
N LEU A 39 16.14 -6.37 1.15
CA LEU A 39 16.20 -5.66 2.42
C LEU A 39 17.63 -5.73 2.96
N SER A 40 18.13 -4.59 3.45
CA SER A 40 19.41 -4.58 4.15
C SER A 40 19.36 -5.48 5.38
N GLU A 41 20.51 -6.04 5.78
CA GLU A 41 20.56 -6.93 6.95
C GLU A 41 20.02 -6.26 8.22
N GLU A 42 20.23 -4.95 8.36
CA GLU A 42 19.72 -4.15 9.48
C GLU A 42 18.20 -4.08 9.48
N TRP A 43 17.58 -3.90 8.30
CA TRP A 43 16.12 -3.91 8.18
C TRP A 43 15.52 -5.29 8.44
N VAL A 44 16.17 -6.36 7.96
CA VAL A 44 15.76 -7.73 8.27
C VAL A 44 15.83 -8.00 9.78
N ALA A 45 16.91 -7.58 10.44
CA ALA A 45 17.08 -7.72 11.88
C ALA A 45 16.01 -6.94 12.66
N GLU A 46 15.71 -5.70 12.24
CA GLU A 46 14.71 -4.86 12.91
C GLU A 46 13.29 -5.42 12.75
N ILE A 47 12.93 -5.91 11.56
CA ILE A 47 11.62 -6.55 11.33
C ILE A 47 11.45 -7.77 12.23
N LYS A 48 12.48 -8.62 12.34
CA LYS A 48 12.46 -9.80 13.23
C LYS A 48 12.27 -9.37 14.69
N ARG A 49 13.07 -8.41 15.17
CA ARG A 49 13.01 -7.89 16.54
C ARG A 49 11.62 -7.33 16.88
N ARG A 50 11.03 -6.53 15.98
CA ARG A 50 9.67 -5.95 16.21
C ARG A 50 8.59 -7.01 16.19
N SER A 51 8.69 -7.98 15.27
CA SER A 51 7.72 -9.07 15.18
C SER A 51 7.73 -9.94 16.45
N GLU A 52 8.90 -10.21 17.00
CA GLU A 52 9.07 -10.93 18.26
C GLU A 52 8.53 -10.13 19.44
N ALA A 53 8.81 -8.83 19.53
CA ALA A 53 8.27 -7.97 20.59
C ALA A 53 6.74 -7.92 20.58
N ILE A 54 6.12 -7.91 19.39
CA ILE A 54 4.66 -7.99 19.26
C ILE A 54 4.16 -9.36 19.74
N ARG A 55 4.78 -10.46 19.29
CA ARG A 55 4.39 -11.83 19.68
C ARG A 55 4.54 -12.06 21.19
N ALA A 56 5.58 -11.49 21.79
CA ALA A 56 5.83 -11.56 23.22
C ALA A 56 4.95 -10.61 24.06
N GLY A 57 4.15 -9.74 23.41
CA GLY A 57 3.32 -8.74 24.09
C GLY A 57 4.12 -7.62 24.77
N THR A 58 5.39 -7.44 24.42
CA THR A 58 6.27 -6.40 24.99
C THR A 58 6.31 -5.14 24.14
N ALA A 59 5.85 -5.21 22.89
CA ALA A 59 5.74 -4.04 22.03
C ALA A 59 4.58 -3.13 22.47
N GLN A 60 4.83 -1.82 22.49
CA GLN A 60 3.77 -0.83 22.57
C GLN A 60 3.01 -0.81 21.25
N THR A 61 1.73 -1.21 21.27
CA THR A 61 0.86 -1.23 20.10
C THR A 61 -0.27 -0.22 20.25
N THR A 62 -0.92 0.11 19.14
CA THR A 62 -2.15 0.91 19.13
C THR A 62 -3.27 0.04 18.58
N PRO A 63 -4.48 0.07 19.16
CA PRO A 63 -5.64 -0.60 18.58
C PRO A 63 -5.83 -0.20 17.12
N MET A 64 -6.17 -1.17 16.28
CA MET A 64 -6.27 -1.00 14.83
C MET A 64 -7.25 0.11 14.46
N GLU A 65 -8.40 0.14 15.13
CA GLU A 65 -9.47 1.12 14.92
C GLU A 65 -8.98 2.55 15.20
N ALA A 66 -8.23 2.74 16.29
CA ALA A 66 -7.67 4.03 16.66
C ALA A 66 -6.57 4.48 15.67
N ALA A 67 -5.74 3.54 15.19
CA ALA A 67 -4.72 3.82 14.19
C ALA A 67 -5.34 4.28 12.86
N PHE A 68 -6.36 3.56 12.36
CA PHE A 68 -7.05 3.93 11.12
C PHE A 68 -7.84 5.23 11.25
N ALA A 69 -8.55 5.45 12.35
CA ALA A 69 -9.26 6.70 12.60
C ALA A 69 -8.31 7.91 12.51
N LYS A 70 -7.12 7.81 13.12
CA LYS A 70 -6.09 8.85 13.04
C LYS A 70 -5.55 9.05 11.62
N ALA A 71 -5.35 7.96 10.87
CA ALA A 71 -4.90 8.04 9.48
C ALA A 71 -5.94 8.73 8.58
N TYR A 72 -7.21 8.34 8.68
CA TYR A 72 -8.28 8.96 7.91
C TYR A 72 -8.48 10.44 8.27
N GLN A 73 -8.34 10.80 9.55
CA GLN A 73 -8.42 12.20 9.96
C GLN A 73 -7.34 13.04 9.28
N ARG A 74 -6.09 12.57 9.24
CA ARG A 74 -5.00 13.27 8.54
C ARG A 74 -5.26 13.47 7.05
N VAL A 75 -5.79 12.45 6.37
CA VAL A 75 -6.12 12.56 4.94
C VAL A 75 -7.24 13.57 4.71
N ARG A 76 -8.23 13.64 5.62
CA ARG A 76 -9.30 14.65 5.55
C ARG A 76 -8.77 16.05 5.78
N ASP A 77 -7.88 16.23 6.76
CA ASP A 77 -7.32 17.53 7.13
C ASP A 77 -6.33 18.08 6.09
N ALA A 78 -5.73 17.20 5.29
CA ALA A 78 -4.82 17.56 4.20
C ALA A 78 -5.52 17.95 2.87
N ARG A 79 -6.86 17.98 2.87
CA ARG A 79 -7.71 18.20 1.69
C ARG A 79 -8.39 19.56 1.74
#